data_AF-A0A7J9SR01-F1
#
_entry.id   AF-A0A7J9SR01-F1
#
_cell.length_a   1.000
_cell.length_b   1.000
_cell.length_c   1.000
_cell.angle_alpha   90.00
_cell.angle_beta   90.00
_cell.angle_gamma   90.00
#
_symmetry.space_group_name_H-M   'P 1'
#
loop_
_entity.id
_entity.type
_entity.pdbx_description
1 polymer ?
#
loop_
_entity_poly.entity_id
_entity_poly.type
_entity_poly.pdbx_seq_one_letter_code
_entity_poly.pdbx_strand_id
1 'polypeptide(L)'
;RGETTLALLKQIFDKRSDKLYDWAFATNQSSINLDHIIASYKRRWRIETGFRVQDEARIMSKSKDVSIRFFYFAYEQVLQLLWVVLYKDEVSFKVFMLDMYDECVARYKNI
;
A
#
# COMPACT_ATOMS: atom_id res chain seq x y z
N ARG A 1 12.31 30.27 -8.23
CA ARG A 1 12.62 29.16 -7.29
C ARG A 1 11.58 29.22 -6.19
N GLY A 2 10.87 28.13 -5.89
CA GLY A 2 9.89 28.12 -4.80
C GLY A 2 10.59 28.19 -3.45
N GLU A 3 10.01 28.93 -2.50
CA GLU A 3 10.48 28.95 -1.11
C GLU A 3 10.26 27.57 -0.47
N THR A 4 11.25 27.13 0.32
CA THR A 4 11.18 25.85 1.05
C THR A 4 11.28 26.16 2.54
N THR A 5 10.25 25.77 3.27
CA THR A 5 10.15 25.91 4.73
C THR A 5 10.55 24.59 5.37
N LEU A 6 11.44 24.66 6.37
CA LEU A 6 11.77 23.52 7.23
C LEU A 6 10.89 23.59 8.49
N ALA A 7 10.07 22.56 8.71
CA ALA A 7 9.20 22.44 9.86
C ALA A 7 9.70 21.33 10.80
N LEU A 8 9.99 21.69 12.05
CA LEU A 8 10.38 20.75 13.11
C LEU A 8 9.25 20.66 14.12
N LEU A 9 8.55 19.52 14.14
CA LEU A 9 7.44 19.25 15.05
C LEU A 9 7.94 18.30 16.14
N LYS A 10 7.96 18.74 17.39
CA LYS A 10 8.46 17.93 18.51
C LYS A 10 7.32 17.35 19.33
N GLN A 11 7.56 16.21 19.95
CA GLN A 11 6.66 15.55 20.89
C GLN A 11 5.24 15.32 20.32
N ILE A 12 5.15 14.94 19.05
CA ILE A 12 3.88 14.56 18.43
C ILE A 12 3.47 13.18 18.96
N PHE A 13 2.35 13.15 19.66
CA PHE A 13 1.79 11.92 20.22
C PHE A 13 1.09 11.08 19.14
N ASP A 14 1.51 9.82 18.99
CA ASP A 14 0.84 8.86 18.13
C ASP A 14 0.00 7.88 18.95
N LYS A 15 -1.33 8.02 18.84
CA LYS A 15 -2.31 7.19 19.58
C LYS A 15 -2.20 5.70 19.30
N ARG A 16 -1.59 5.29 18.18
CA ARG A 16 -1.49 3.87 17.77
C ARG A 16 -0.33 3.16 18.45
N SER A 17 0.80 3.84 18.64
CA SER A 17 1.99 3.27 19.25
C SER A 17 2.21 3.70 20.70
N ASP A 18 1.35 4.59 21.22
CA ASP A 18 1.43 5.17 22.56
C ASP A 18 2.79 5.82 22.85
N LYS A 19 3.34 6.50 21.82
CA LYS A 19 4.68 7.08 21.84
C LYS A 19 4.69 8.50 21.29
N LEU A 20 5.69 9.27 21.74
CA LEU A 20 6.00 10.61 21.24
C LEU A 20 7.06 10.51 20.14
N TYR A 21 6.87 11.25 19.06
CA TYR A 21 7.79 11.32 17.94
C TYR A 21 8.13 12.76 17.59
N ASP A 22 9.38 12.98 17.22
CA ASP A 22 9.82 14.21 16.59
C ASP A 22 9.81 14.03 15.06
N TRP A 23 9.24 14.98 14.34
CA TRP A 23 9.09 14.95 12.89
C TRP A 23 9.77 16.18 12.28
N ALA A 24 10.53 15.95 11.21
CA ALA A 24 11.14 17.00 10.40
C ALA A 24 10.57 16.96 8.97
N PHE A 25 10.06 18.08 8.49
CA PHE A 25 9.53 18.22 7.14
C PHE A 25 10.25 19.32 6.39
N ALA A 26 10.53 19.08 5.11
CA ALA A 26 10.81 20.12 4.13
C ALA A 26 9.56 20.29 3.26
N THR A 27 8.96 21.47 3.27
CA THR A 27 7.69 21.75 2.58
C THR A 27 7.73 23.07 1.84
N ASN A 28 7.03 23.17 0.71
CA ASN A 28 6.80 24.43 0.00
C ASN A 28 5.54 25.16 0.50
N GLN A 29 4.89 24.64 1.55
CA GLN A 29 3.74 25.29 2.16
C GLN A 29 4.19 26.52 2.95
N SER A 30 3.55 27.65 2.68
CA SER A 30 3.81 28.94 3.34
C SER A 30 3.36 28.98 4.80
N SER A 31 2.41 28.13 5.19
CA SER A 31 1.95 27.97 6.57
C SER A 31 1.92 26.50 6.96
N ILE A 32 2.38 26.21 8.19
CA ILE A 32 2.44 24.85 8.73
C ILE A 32 1.16 24.60 9.53
N ASN A 33 0.23 23.86 8.95
CA ASN A 33 -0.90 23.28 9.67
C ASN A 33 -0.56 21.84 10.08
N LEU A 34 -0.44 21.60 11.38
CA LEU A 34 -0.07 20.31 11.98
C LEU A 34 -0.96 19.15 11.52
N ASP A 35 -2.27 19.33 11.56
CA ASP A 35 -3.23 18.29 11.17
C ASP A 35 -3.08 17.95 9.68
N HIS A 36 -2.90 18.98 8.84
CA HIS A 36 -2.75 18.81 7.41
C HIS A 36 -1.40 18.16 7.03
N ILE A 37 -0.28 18.61 7.59
CA ILE A 37 1.06 18.13 7.22
C ILE A 37 1.28 16.68 7.65
N ILE A 38 0.85 16.33 8.86
CA ILE A 38 0.94 14.95 9.38
C ILE A 38 0.02 14.04 8.58
N ALA A 39 -1.24 14.43 8.35
CA ALA A 39 -2.17 13.62 7.57
C ALA A 39 -1.69 13.41 6.13
N SER A 40 -1.17 14.45 5.48
CA SER A 40 -0.63 14.37 4.12
C SER A 40 0.56 13.44 4.04
N TYR A 41 1.49 13.52 5.00
CA TYR A 41 2.64 12.62 5.03
C TYR A 41 2.22 11.16 5.32
N LYS A 42 1.28 10.95 6.25
CA LYS A 42 0.71 9.61 6.51
C LYS A 42 0.04 9.06 5.24
N ARG A 43 -0.61 9.89 4.42
CA ARG A 43 -1.18 9.48 3.12
C ARG A 43 -0.09 9.05 2.12
N ARG A 44 1.05 9.74 2.07
CA ARG A 44 2.22 9.31 1.28
C ARG A 44 2.69 7.91 1.69
N TRP A 45 2.80 7.65 3.00
CA TRP A 45 3.21 6.34 3.52
C TRP A 45 2.23 5.21 3.17
N ARG A 46 0.92 5.52 3.04
CA ARG A 46 -0.06 4.52 2.58
C ARG A 46 0.22 4.01 1.18
N ILE A 47 0.88 4.79 0.32
CA ILE A 47 1.28 4.34 -1.02
C ILE A 47 2.31 3.21 -0.92
N GLU A 48 3.35 3.38 -0.07
CA GLU A 48 4.35 2.33 0.19
C GLU A 48 3.71 1.09 0.79
N THR A 49 2.73 1.27 1.69
CA THR A 49 1.97 0.15 2.27
C THR A 49 1.16 -0.57 1.19
N GLY A 50 0.51 0.18 0.30
CA GLY A 50 -0.19 -0.36 -0.86
C GLY A 50 0.75 -1.21 -1.71
N PHE A 51 1.88 -0.66 -2.16
CA PHE A 51 2.87 -1.39 -2.95
C PHE A 51 3.34 -2.68 -2.28
N ARG A 52 3.54 -2.67 -0.95
CA ARG A 52 3.92 -3.89 -0.21
C ARG A 52 2.84 -4.97 -0.25
N VAL A 53 1.56 -4.58 -0.14
CA VAL A 53 0.43 -5.50 -0.28
C VAL A 53 0.35 -6.02 -1.72
N GLN A 54 0.48 -5.14 -2.71
CA GLN A 54 0.46 -5.52 -4.13
C GLN A 54 1.53 -6.58 -4.45
N ASP A 55 2.75 -6.36 -3.96
CA ASP A 55 3.89 -7.26 -4.14
C ASP A 55 3.69 -8.67 -3.53
N GLU A 56 2.73 -8.85 -2.60
CA GLU A 56 2.41 -10.18 -2.05
C GLU A 56 1.81 -11.13 -3.09
N ALA A 57 1.26 -10.62 -4.20
CA ALA A 57 0.77 -11.46 -5.29
C ALA A 57 1.91 -12.19 -6.03
N ARG A 58 3.14 -11.66 -5.98
CA ARG A 58 4.37 -12.25 -6.58
C ARG A 58 4.27 -12.62 -8.07
N ILE A 59 3.38 -11.97 -8.82
CA ILE A 59 3.23 -12.20 -10.26
C ILE A 59 4.38 -11.49 -11.01
N MET A 60 5.37 -12.26 -11.45
CA MET A 60 6.54 -11.73 -12.15
C MET A 60 6.57 -12.20 -13.61
N SER A 61 6.87 -11.28 -14.52
CA SER A 61 7.06 -11.59 -15.95
C SER A 61 8.39 -11.03 -16.45
N LYS A 62 9.13 -11.85 -17.21
CA LYS A 62 10.34 -11.43 -17.94
C LYS A 62 10.05 -11.03 -19.39
N SER A 63 8.78 -10.99 -19.79
CA SER A 63 8.40 -10.67 -21.16
C SER A 63 8.74 -9.23 -21.54
N LYS A 64 9.27 -9.06 -22.76
CA LYS A 64 9.50 -7.74 -23.36
C LYS A 64 8.24 -7.14 -23.98
N ASP A 65 7.21 -7.96 -24.23
CA ASP A 65 5.93 -7.51 -24.75
C ASP A 65 5.13 -6.72 -23.68
N VAL A 66 4.76 -5.49 -24.04
CA VAL A 66 3.93 -4.61 -23.19
C VAL A 66 2.58 -5.24 -22.88
N SER A 67 1.96 -5.92 -23.83
CA SER A 67 0.63 -6.53 -23.69
C SER A 67 0.63 -7.60 -22.61
N ILE A 68 1.68 -8.43 -22.59
CA ILE A 68 1.87 -9.47 -21.58
C ILE A 68 2.09 -8.84 -20.19
N ARG A 69 2.93 -7.79 -20.10
CA ARG A 69 3.14 -7.09 -18.81
C ARG A 69 1.85 -6.44 -18.30
N PHE A 70 1.07 -5.82 -19.19
CA PHE A 70 -0.19 -5.20 -18.85
C PHE A 70 -1.23 -6.23 -18.39
N PHE A 71 -1.29 -7.39 -19.05
CA PHE A 71 -2.17 -8.48 -18.63
C PHE A 71 -1.90 -8.91 -17.19
N TYR A 72 -0.64 -9.18 -16.84
CA TYR A 72 -0.28 -9.57 -15.47
C TYR A 72 -0.58 -8.48 -14.44
N PHE A 73 -0.32 -7.22 -14.78
CA PHE A 73 -0.70 -6.09 -13.94
C PHE A 73 -2.22 -6.03 -13.72
N ALA A 74 -3.03 -6.12 -14.78
CA ALA A 74 -4.48 -6.08 -14.69
C ALA A 74 -5.04 -7.27 -13.88
N TYR A 75 -4.47 -8.46 -14.08
CA TYR A 75 -4.83 -9.65 -13.31
C TYR A 75 -4.55 -9.46 -11.80
N GLU A 76 -3.40 -8.88 -11.46
CA GLU A 76 -3.08 -8.52 -10.08
C GLU A 76 -4.08 -7.51 -9.48
N GLN A 77 -4.49 -6.50 -10.25
CA GLN A 77 -5.50 -5.52 -9.80
C GLN A 77 -6.86 -6.18 -9.54
N VAL A 78 -7.25 -7.17 -10.34
CA VAL A 78 -8.50 -7.93 -10.14
C VAL A 78 -8.42 -8.74 -8.84
N LEU A 79 -7.30 -9.43 -8.58
CA LEU A 79 -7.11 -10.20 -7.33
C LEU A 79 -7.21 -9.30 -6.10
N GLN A 80 -6.55 -8.13 -6.15
CA GLN A 80 -6.64 -7.15 -5.07
C GLN A 80 -8.05 -6.61 -4.90
N LEU A 81 -8.76 -6.33 -5.98
CA LEU A 81 -10.14 -5.85 -5.92
C LEU A 81 -11.05 -6.90 -5.26
N LEU A 82 -10.91 -8.17 -5.65
CA LEU A 82 -11.67 -9.27 -5.04
C LEU A 82 -11.40 -9.36 -3.54
N TRP A 83 -10.14 -9.33 -3.13
CA TRP A 83 -9.78 -9.30 -1.72
C TRP A 83 -10.36 -8.08 -1.00
N VAL A 84 -10.19 -6.87 -1.56
CA VAL A 84 -10.66 -5.62 -0.96
C VAL A 84 -12.17 -5.63 -0.72
N VAL A 85 -12.94 -6.18 -1.66
CA VAL A 85 -14.41 -6.15 -1.62
C VAL A 85 -14.98 -7.27 -0.77
N LEU A 86 -14.36 -8.45 -0.77
CA LEU A 86 -14.96 -9.66 -0.18
C LEU A 86 -14.30 -10.11 1.13
N TYR A 87 -13.00 -9.86 1.31
CA TYR A 87 -12.20 -10.55 2.33
C TYR A 87 -11.30 -9.64 3.16
N LYS A 88 -11.30 -8.33 2.89
CA LYS A 88 -10.36 -7.37 3.48
C LYS A 88 -10.39 -7.31 5.00
N ASP A 89 -11.59 -7.44 5.56
CA ASP A 89 -11.81 -7.36 6.99
C ASP A 89 -11.63 -8.73 7.69
N GLU A 90 -11.45 -9.80 6.90
CA GLU A 90 -11.35 -11.18 7.38
C GLU A 90 -9.90 -11.68 7.36
N VAL A 91 -9.19 -11.48 6.25
CA VAL A 91 -7.85 -12.02 6.02
C VAL A 91 -6.93 -11.00 5.36
N SER A 92 -5.61 -11.17 5.52
CA SER A 92 -4.64 -10.40 4.75
C SER A 92 -4.61 -10.83 3.29
N PHE A 93 -4.14 -9.96 2.40
CA PHE A 93 -4.08 -10.25 0.96
C PHE A 93 -3.21 -11.49 0.66
N LYS A 94 -2.06 -11.65 1.32
CA LYS A 94 -1.25 -12.88 1.25
C LYS A 94 -2.02 -14.14 1.60
N VAL A 95 -2.82 -14.14 2.67
CA VAL A 95 -3.59 -15.31 3.09
C VAL A 95 -4.66 -15.62 2.06
N PHE A 96 -5.40 -14.60 1.61
CA PHE A 96 -6.35 -14.72 0.51
C PHE A 96 -5.74 -15.37 -0.75
N MET A 97 -4.51 -14.98 -1.13
CA MET A 97 -3.82 -15.56 -2.28
C MET A 97 -3.46 -17.04 -2.10
N LEU A 98 -3.06 -17.45 -0.89
CA LEU A 98 -2.74 -18.85 -0.58
C LEU A 98 -4.01 -19.70 -0.60
N ASP A 99 -5.08 -19.23 0.04
CA ASP A 99 -6.36 -19.95 0.08
C ASP A 99 -6.95 -20.11 -1.32
N MET A 100 -6.91 -19.04 -2.14
CA MET A 100 -7.31 -19.09 -3.55
C MET A 100 -6.51 -20.13 -4.35
N TYR A 101 -5.20 -20.21 -4.12
CA TYR A 101 -4.34 -21.19 -4.79
C TYR A 101 -4.70 -22.61 -4.39
N ASP A 102 -4.87 -22.88 -3.10
CA ASP A 102 -5.22 -24.19 -2.58
C ASP A 102 -6.58 -24.67 -3.10
N GLU A 103 -7.57 -23.79 -3.15
CA GLU A 103 -8.88 -24.05 -3.78
C GLU A 103 -8.77 -24.36 -5.28
N CYS A 104 -7.96 -23.61 -6.02
CA CYS A 104 -7.70 -23.89 -7.44
C CYS A 104 -7.06 -25.27 -7.64
N VAL A 105 -6.08 -25.62 -6.80
CA VAL A 105 -5.39 -26.92 -6.85
C VAL A 105 -6.34 -28.06 -6.49
N ALA A 106 -7.17 -27.89 -5.46
CA ALA A 106 -8.17 -28.88 -5.07
C ALA A 106 -9.16 -29.14 -6.20
N ARG A 107 -9.67 -28.08 -6.84
CA ARG A 107 -10.57 -28.20 -8.01
C ARG A 107 -9.90 -28.89 -9.19
N TYR A 108 -8.66 -28.53 -9.52
CA TYR A 108 -7.92 -29.16 -10.61
C TYR A 108 -7.72 -30.66 -10.39
N LYS A 109 -7.43 -31.09 -9.16
CA LYS A 109 -7.24 -32.50 -8.80
C LYS A 109 -8.54 -33.32 -8.77
N ASN A 110 -9.68 -32.65 -8.64
CA ASN A 110 -11.02 -33.27 -8.63
C ASN A 110 -11.65 -33.39 -10.03
N ILE A 111 -10.93 -32.96 -11.07
CA ILE A 111 -11.26 -33.12 -12.50
C ILE A 111 -10.35 -34.21 -13.06
#